data_AF-A0A238J4C8-F1
#
_entry.id   AF-A0A238J4C8-F1
#
_cell.length_a   1.000
_cell.length_b   1.000
_cell.length_c   1.000
_cell.angle_alpha   90.00
_cell.angle_beta   90.00
_cell.angle_gamma   90.00
#
_symmetry.space_group_name_H-M   'P 1'
#
loop_
_entity.id
_entity.type
_entity.pdbx_description
1 polymer ?
#
loop_
_entity_poly.entity_id
_entity_poly.type
_entity_poly.pdbx_seq_one_letter_code
_entity_poly.pdbx_strand_id
1 'polypeptide(L)'
;MGLLSVIAAAVAAWIFGAVWYGIIGKQWMAASGLTEETVNRSNPAPYIVSFLCTLLVAGMTRHVLVTSGVDTVGKGLLTGLGLGLFVAAPWIATNVMFSQRDRELIWMDGVYPTVGMALMGAVLTLL
;
A
#
# COMPACT_ATOMS: atom_id res chain seq x y z
N MET A 1 6.63 19.25 -1.67
CA MET A 1 5.75 18.32 -2.41
C MET A 1 5.69 18.62 -3.92
N GLY A 2 6.77 18.41 -4.66
CA GLY A 2 6.77 18.49 -6.13
C GLY A 2 6.32 17.18 -6.80
N LEU A 3 6.39 17.10 -8.13
CA LEU A 3 6.16 15.84 -8.87
C LEU A 3 7.19 14.76 -8.50
N LEU A 4 8.43 15.16 -8.24
CA LEU A 4 9.48 14.26 -7.78
C LEU A 4 9.14 13.59 -6.44
N SER A 5 8.52 14.34 -5.51
CA SER A 5 8.06 13.80 -4.22
C SER A 5 7.02 12.69 -4.40
N VAL A 6 6.13 12.83 -5.39
CA VAL A 6 5.10 11.81 -5.69
C VAL A 6 5.74 10.51 -6.16
N ILE A 7 6.70 10.60 -7.09
CA ILE A 7 7.40 9.43 -7.62
C ILE A 7 8.21 8.77 -6.49
N ALA A 8 8.96 9.55 -5.70
CA ALA A 8 9.73 9.03 -4.58
C ALA A 8 8.85 8.34 -3.54
N ALA A 9 7.70 8.92 -3.20
CA ALA A 9 6.75 8.34 -2.25
C ALA A 9 6.12 7.05 -2.77
N ALA A 10 5.79 7.00 -4.07
CA ALA A 10 5.28 5.79 -4.70
C ALA A 10 6.32 4.67 -4.68
N VAL A 11 7.58 4.97 -5.02
CA VAL A 11 8.69 4.00 -4.97
C VAL A 11 8.90 3.50 -3.54
N ALA A 12 8.90 4.38 -2.54
CA ALA A 12 9.07 3.99 -1.13
C ALA A 12 7.97 3.02 -0.66
N ALA A 13 6.70 3.34 -0.94
CA ALA A 13 5.58 2.49 -0.58
C ALA A 13 5.56 1.15 -1.37
N TRP A 14 5.96 1.17 -2.64
CA TRP A 14 6.02 -0.02 -3.48
C TRP A 14 7.14 -0.97 -3.06
N ILE A 15 8.34 -0.44 -2.75
CA ILE A 15 9.45 -1.22 -2.18
C ILE A 15 9.03 -1.82 -0.84
N PHE A 16 8.34 -1.04 0.01
CA PHE A 16 7.81 -1.57 1.27
C PHE A 16 6.87 -2.76 1.02
N GLY A 17 5.97 -2.67 0.03
CA GLY A 17 5.11 -3.79 -0.36
C GLY A 17 5.91 -5.03 -0.77
N ALA A 18 6.93 -4.87 -1.61
CA ALA A 18 7.81 -5.97 -2.02
C ALA A 18 8.52 -6.61 -0.82
N VAL A 19 9.02 -5.81 0.14
CA VAL A 19 9.65 -6.32 1.36
C VAL A 19 8.64 -7.03 2.26
N TRP A 20 7.48 -6.43 2.49
CA TRP A 20 6.40 -6.99 3.32
C TRP A 20 5.98 -8.37 2.82
N TYR A 21 5.56 -8.45 1.56
CA TYR A 21 5.15 -9.73 0.95
C TYR A 21 6.32 -10.70 0.72
N GLY A 22 7.57 -10.21 0.67
CA GLY A 22 8.75 -11.07 0.72
C GLY A 22 8.92 -11.78 2.07
N ILE A 23 8.59 -11.10 3.18
CA ILE A 23 8.70 -11.65 4.54
C ILE A 23 7.54 -12.62 4.84
N ILE A 24 6.30 -12.23 4.51
CA ILE A 24 5.09 -13.01 4.83
C ILE A 24 4.57 -13.85 3.66
N GLY A 25 5.36 -13.99 2.58
CA GLY A 25 4.88 -14.50 1.29
C GLY A 25 4.32 -15.92 1.34
N LYS A 26 4.89 -16.80 2.18
CA LYS A 26 4.40 -18.18 2.31
C LYS A 26 3.01 -18.24 2.94
N GLN A 27 2.81 -17.48 4.03
CA GLN A 27 1.53 -17.36 4.73
C GLN A 27 0.49 -16.70 3.82
N TRP A 28 0.87 -15.63 3.14
CA TRP A 28 0.00 -14.92 2.22
C TRP A 28 -0.43 -15.79 1.03
N MET A 29 0.48 -16.59 0.46
CA MET A 29 0.16 -17.53 -0.61
C MET A 29 -0.83 -18.60 -0.14
N ALA A 30 -0.59 -19.20 1.03
CA ALA A 30 -1.48 -20.22 1.60
C ALA A 30 -2.89 -19.66 1.82
N ALA A 31 -3.01 -18.49 2.46
CA ALA A 31 -4.28 -17.80 2.69
C ALA A 31 -4.97 -17.34 1.38
N SER A 32 -4.18 -17.08 0.33
CA SER A 32 -4.68 -16.76 -1.01
C SER A 32 -5.06 -17.99 -1.84
N GLY A 33 -4.85 -19.21 -1.33
CA GLY A 33 -5.08 -20.45 -2.07
C GLY A 33 -4.12 -20.65 -3.25
N LEU A 34 -2.95 -20.00 -3.20
CA LEU A 34 -1.92 -20.06 -4.24
C LEU A 34 -0.84 -21.08 -3.87
N THR A 35 -0.27 -21.74 -4.88
CA THR A 35 0.89 -22.63 -4.75
C THR A 35 2.02 -22.11 -5.63
N GLU A 36 3.26 -22.57 -5.40
CA GLU A 36 4.36 -22.14 -6.28
C GLU A 36 4.15 -22.53 -7.74
N GLU A 37 3.39 -23.61 -7.99
CA GLU A 37 3.06 -24.09 -9.33
C GLU A 37 2.00 -23.22 -10.03
N THR A 38 1.08 -22.62 -9.28
CA THR A 38 0.03 -21.77 -9.86
C THR A 38 0.47 -20.32 -10.06
N VAL A 39 1.59 -19.90 -9.47
CA VAL A 39 2.13 -18.54 -9.60
C VAL A 39 2.96 -18.41 -10.87
N ASN A 40 2.42 -17.69 -11.84
CA ASN A 40 3.17 -17.31 -13.04
C ASN A 40 4.15 -16.16 -12.76
N ARG A 41 5.39 -16.50 -12.37
CA ARG A 41 6.45 -15.52 -12.08
C ARG A 41 6.98 -14.78 -13.31
N SER A 42 6.73 -15.26 -14.52
CA SER A 42 7.18 -14.59 -15.75
C SER A 42 6.21 -13.50 -16.22
N ASN A 43 4.99 -13.44 -15.67
CA ASN A 43 4.03 -12.38 -15.98
C ASN A 43 4.42 -11.07 -15.28
N PRO A 44 4.85 -10.03 -16.01
CA PRO A 44 5.25 -8.77 -15.39
C PRO A 44 4.05 -7.90 -14.98
N ALA A 45 2.82 -8.24 -15.41
CA ALA A 45 1.65 -7.38 -15.26
C ALA A 45 1.35 -6.97 -13.80
N PRO A 46 1.39 -7.87 -12.80
CA PRO A 46 1.13 -7.48 -11.40
C PRO A 46 2.10 -6.42 -10.88
N TYR A 47 3.38 -6.48 -11.27
CA TYR A 47 4.39 -5.51 -10.86
C TYR A 47 4.17 -4.14 -11.49
N ILE A 48 3.87 -4.11 -12.79
CA ILE A 48 3.60 -2.86 -13.53
C ILE A 48 2.32 -2.21 -13.01
N VAL A 49 1.23 -2.99 -12.92
CA VAL A 49 -0.07 -2.49 -12.48
C VAL A 49 0.00 -2.00 -11.03
N SER A 50 0.62 -2.77 -10.12
CA SER A 50 0.76 -2.33 -8.73
C SER A 50 1.56 -1.04 -8.61
N PHE A 51 2.66 -0.88 -9.34
CA PHE A 51 3.44 0.37 -9.31
C PHE A 51 2.63 1.57 -9.81
N LEU A 52 1.91 1.42 -10.93
CA LEU A 52 1.04 2.49 -11.46
C LEU A 52 -0.09 2.84 -10.49
N CYS A 53 -0.73 1.85 -9.87
CA CYS A 53 -1.73 2.09 -8.82
C CYS A 53 -1.13 2.82 -7.63
N THR A 54 0.05 2.42 -7.14
CA THR A 54 0.73 3.09 -6.04
C THR A 54 1.11 4.54 -6.40
N LEU A 55 1.48 4.82 -7.65
CA LEU A 55 1.74 6.17 -8.14
C LEU A 55 0.48 7.05 -8.12
N LEU A 56 -0.66 6.50 -8.53
CA LEU A 56 -1.95 7.20 -8.44
C LEU A 56 -2.34 7.49 -6.98
N VAL A 57 -2.16 6.51 -6.09
CA VAL A 57 -2.39 6.70 -4.66
C VAL A 57 -1.48 7.80 -4.11
N ALA A 58 -0.19 7.81 -4.45
CA ALA A 58 0.74 8.87 -4.04
C ALA A 58 0.31 10.26 -4.54
N GLY A 59 -0.18 10.35 -5.78
CA GLY A 59 -0.72 11.59 -6.33
C GLY A 59 -1.93 12.09 -5.54
N MET A 60 -2.86 11.19 -5.21
CA MET A 60 -4.05 11.54 -4.42
C MET A 60 -3.70 11.87 -2.96
N THR A 61 -2.79 11.12 -2.34
CA THR A 61 -2.30 11.43 -0.99
C THR A 61 -1.64 12.80 -0.97
N ARG A 62 -0.83 13.16 -1.96
CA ARG A 62 -0.30 14.52 -2.09
C ARG A 62 -1.41 15.56 -2.15
N HIS A 63 -2.44 15.33 -2.98
CA HIS A 63 -3.57 16.24 -3.08
C HIS A 63 -4.25 16.44 -1.71
N VAL A 64 -4.53 15.35 -0.98
CA VAL A 64 -5.12 15.40 0.37
C VAL A 64 -4.24 16.17 1.36
N LEU A 65 -2.93 15.91 1.36
CA LEU A 65 -2.01 16.59 2.28
C LEU A 65 -1.96 18.10 2.00
N VAL A 66 -1.85 18.49 0.73
CA VAL A 66 -1.81 19.90 0.33
C VAL A 66 -3.13 20.61 0.66
N THR A 67 -4.28 20.02 0.34
CA THR A 67 -5.59 20.63 0.61
C THR A 67 -5.92 20.69 2.10
N SER A 68 -5.37 19.77 2.91
CA SER A 68 -5.52 19.75 4.36
C SER A 68 -4.49 20.61 5.10
N GLY A 69 -3.60 21.32 4.40
CA GLY A 69 -2.55 22.14 5.02
C GLY A 69 -1.52 21.33 5.82
N VAL A 70 -1.27 20.08 5.41
CA VAL A 70 -0.29 19.20 6.04
C VAL A 70 1.07 19.41 5.38
N ASP A 71 2.02 19.95 6.15
CA ASP A 71 3.32 20.43 5.69
C ASP A 71 4.51 19.86 6.46
N THR A 72 4.27 19.01 7.47
CA THR A 72 5.32 18.41 8.31
C THR A 72 5.33 16.90 8.18
N VAL A 73 6.53 16.30 8.31
CA VAL A 73 6.74 14.85 8.21
C VAL A 73 5.86 14.06 9.18
N GLY A 74 5.77 14.50 10.43
CA GLY A 74 4.93 13.82 11.44
C GLY A 74 3.45 13.82 11.09
N LYS A 75 2.91 14.96 10.61
CA LYS A 75 1.52 15.04 10.16
C LYS A 75 1.31 14.22 8.88
N GLY A 76 2.25 14.25 7.93
CA GLY A 76 2.19 13.45 6.71
C GLY A 76 2.14 11.96 7.00
N LEU A 77 3.01 11.49 7.89
CA LEU A 77 3.02 10.10 8.39
C LEU A 77 1.69 9.74 9.04
N LEU A 78 1.19 10.59 9.95
CA LEU A 78 -0.06 10.34 10.66
C LEU A 78 -1.28 10.32 9.74
N THR A 79 -1.36 11.25 8.78
CA THR A 79 -2.42 11.28 7.77
C THR A 79 -2.35 10.04 6.87
N GLY A 80 -1.16 9.66 6.42
CA GLY A 80 -0.95 8.44 5.63
C GLY A 80 -1.35 7.18 6.40
N LEU A 81 -0.93 7.07 7.65
CA LEU A 81 -1.33 6.00 8.56
C LEU A 81 -2.84 5.95 8.73
N GLY A 82 -3.48 7.11 8.91
CA GLY A 82 -4.93 7.22 9.06
C GLY A 82 -5.69 6.77 7.80
N LEU A 83 -5.24 7.17 6.61
CA LEU A 83 -5.83 6.73 5.35
C LEU A 83 -5.69 5.21 5.18
N GLY A 84 -4.52 4.66 5.46
CA GLY A 84 -4.33 3.22 5.32
C GLY A 84 -5.10 2.41 6.37
N LEU A 85 -5.07 2.83 7.64
CA LEU A 85 -5.71 2.10 8.75
C LEU A 85 -7.23 2.24 8.78
N PHE A 86 -7.76 3.44 8.51
CA PHE A 86 -9.19 3.74 8.66
C PHE A 86 -9.96 3.84 7.35
N VAL A 87 -9.27 3.79 6.20
CA VAL A 87 -9.94 3.77 4.88
C VAL A 87 -9.59 2.49 4.12
N ALA A 88 -8.30 2.23 3.88
CA ALA A 88 -7.90 1.08 3.07
C ALA A 88 -8.16 -0.26 3.77
N ALA A 89 -7.69 -0.43 5.02
CA ALA A 89 -7.82 -1.70 5.73
C ALA A 89 -9.28 -2.14 5.97
N PRO A 90 -10.24 -1.26 6.35
CA PRO A 90 -11.65 -1.65 6.45
C PRO A 90 -12.24 -2.07 5.11
N TRP A 91 -11.87 -1.39 4.01
CA TRP A 91 -12.33 -1.76 2.67
C TRP A 91 -11.76 -3.12 2.22
N ILE A 92 -10.53 -3.44 2.63
CA ILE A 92 -9.96 -4.78 2.39
C ILE A 92 -10.67 -5.83 3.23
N ALA A 93 -10.93 -5.54 4.51
CA ALA A 93 -11.66 -6.45 5.39
C ALA A 93 -13.04 -6.81 4.84
N THR A 94 -13.79 -5.82 4.33
CA THR A 94 -15.10 -6.07 3.72
C THR A 94 -14.96 -6.95 2.48
N ASN A 95 -14.02 -6.63 1.56
CA ASN A 95 -13.80 -7.42 0.36
C ASN A 95 -13.41 -8.87 0.67
N VAL A 96 -12.54 -9.11 1.64
CA VAL A 96 -12.15 -10.47 2.07
C VAL A 96 -13.36 -11.23 2.62
N MET A 97 -14.14 -10.59 3.50
CA MET A 97 -15.31 -11.20 4.12
C MET A 97 -16.40 -11.57 3.09
N PHE A 98 -16.70 -10.68 2.15
CA PHE A 98 -17.72 -10.93 1.12
C PHE A 98 -17.24 -11.92 0.05
N SER A 99 -15.95 -11.97 -0.24
CA SER A 99 -15.37 -12.93 -1.20
C SER A 99 -15.13 -14.32 -0.60
N GLN A 100 -15.47 -14.53 0.68
CA GLN A 100 -15.26 -15.79 1.41
C GLN A 100 -13.79 -16.30 1.34
N ARG A 101 -12.84 -15.37 1.23
CA ARG A 101 -11.41 -15.67 1.27
C ARG A 101 -10.96 -15.86 2.72
N ASP A 102 -9.76 -16.40 2.90
CA ASP A 102 -9.18 -16.58 4.23
C ASP A 102 -9.09 -15.25 4.98
N ARG A 103 -9.55 -15.25 6.25
CA ARG A 103 -9.58 -14.05 7.10
C ARG A 103 -8.19 -13.59 7.51
N GLU A 104 -7.17 -14.45 7.42
CA GLU A 104 -5.78 -14.05 7.63
C GLU A 104 -5.34 -12.97 6.64
N LEU A 105 -5.96 -12.90 5.45
CA LEU A 105 -5.68 -11.84 4.48
C LEU A 105 -6.04 -10.45 5.00
N ILE A 106 -6.98 -10.33 5.95
CA ILE A 106 -7.42 -9.02 6.47
C ILE A 106 -6.26 -8.29 7.13
N TRP A 107 -5.46 -8.97 7.96
CA TRP A 107 -4.34 -8.33 8.62
C TRP A 107 -3.14 -8.21 7.68
N MET A 108 -2.87 -9.22 6.84
CA MET A 108 -1.74 -9.19 5.89
C MET A 108 -1.89 -8.10 4.84
N ASP A 109 -3.06 -8.06 4.17
CA ASP A 109 -3.38 -7.09 3.14
C ASP A 109 -3.87 -5.76 3.74
N GLY A 110 -4.26 -5.71 5.01
CA GLY A 110 -4.61 -4.47 5.72
C GLY A 110 -3.40 -3.71 6.27
N VAL A 111 -2.38 -4.41 6.78
CA VAL A 111 -1.13 -3.80 7.28
C VAL A 111 -0.31 -3.20 6.14
N TYR A 112 -0.27 -3.87 4.98
CA TYR A 112 0.45 -3.39 3.80
C TYR A 112 0.12 -1.93 3.42
N PRO A 113 -1.13 -1.56 3.09
CA PRO A 113 -1.48 -0.19 2.75
C PRO A 113 -1.40 0.73 3.97
N THR A 114 -1.62 0.23 5.19
CA THR A 114 -1.47 1.02 6.41
C THR A 114 -0.07 1.59 6.57
N VAL A 115 0.93 0.73 6.54
CA VAL A 115 2.33 1.15 6.67
C VAL A 115 2.83 1.81 5.39
N GLY A 116 2.44 1.28 4.22
CA GLY A 116 2.80 1.85 2.92
C GLY A 116 2.34 3.31 2.77
N MET A 117 1.10 3.62 3.16
CA MET A 117 0.58 4.99 3.10
C MET A 117 1.20 5.90 4.17
N ALA A 118 1.54 5.39 5.36
CA ALA A 118 2.29 6.14 6.36
C ALA A 118 3.67 6.58 5.83
N LEU A 119 4.42 5.65 5.22
CA LEU A 119 5.70 5.94 4.57
C LEU A 119 5.54 6.91 3.41
N MET A 120 4.52 6.71 2.57
CA MET A 120 4.19 7.60 1.46
C MET A 120 3.94 9.04 1.94
N GLY A 121 3.14 9.22 2.98
CA GLY A 121 2.85 10.54 3.56
C GLY A 121 4.09 11.21 4.15
N ALA A 122 4.97 10.45 4.80
CA ALA A 122 6.25 10.94 5.31
C ALA A 122 7.18 11.40 4.17
N VAL A 123 7.31 10.61 3.10
CA VAL A 123 8.17 10.96 1.96
C VAL A 123 7.62 12.17 1.20
N LEU A 124 6.30 12.25 1.02
CA LEU A 124 5.65 13.39 0.35
C LEU A 124 5.90 14.72 1.06
N THR A 125 5.93 14.71 2.40
CA THR A 125 6.15 15.91 3.22
C THR A 125 7.63 16.22 3.45
N LEU A 126 8.51 15.23 3.31
CA LEU A 126 9.96 15.41 3.40
C LEU A 126 10.55 16.11 2.16
N LEU A 127 9.94 15.91 0.98
CA LEU A 127 10.39 16.41 -0.33
C LEU A 127 9.40 17.42 -0.94
#